data_AF-A0A948ZZT1-F1
#
_entry.id   AF-A0A948ZZT1-F1
#
_cell.length_a   1.000
_cell.length_b   1.000
_cell.length_c   1.000
_cell.angle_alpha   90.00
_cell.angle_beta   90.00
_cell.angle_gamma   90.00
#
_symmetry.space_group_name_H-M   'P 1'
#
loop_
_entity.id
_entity.type
_entity.pdbx_description
1 polymer ?
#
loop_
_entity_poly.entity_id
_entity_poly.type
_entity_poly.pdbx_seq_one_letter_code
_entity_poly.pdbx_strand_id
1 'polypeptide(L)'
;MPKKLFAVILPLLFISFFCPALTKAGQVVTEDLRNWARDAIAQEKSLGSDLRDNTLAVLYYRNLTGRSELDPWQKGLTVMLITDLAQIKELQVLERVRLQALVEEIGFGASGLVDKSSAPRIGRFVRAQHLVGGEFGQDASQSLDVASDLLDVPRESVMDRFGSKGMVEELFRIEKELLFGITDALGITLSPEKKAALQKPLSTDYRALMFFFQAIDFSDRGEYDKAEEYYQKALERDPGLIQAADALQELADLGLIGRKRGNPWRGKSFLKELRERASFTDSLTSVYPVRRTRTPDEIVERERLMIPDLCPNDPLKTEPGVCGCGVVDADTDQDGTLDCNDSCPSDALKTEPGICGCGVSDVVDTDLDGTPDCNDSCTADALKTEPGVCGCGVADADTDQDGTLDCNDSCPSDALKTAPGICGCGVADADTDQDGTLDCNDSCPRDALKTAPGICGCGVSDVDTDLDGTLDCNDSCPSDALKTAPGICGCGVADVDTDGDETLDCIDLCPTDPDKIEPGECGCFDLLCE
;
A
#
# COMPACT_ATOMS: atom_id res chain seq x y z
N MET A 1 -78.79 -7.04 24.10
CA MET A 1 -79.01 -8.06 25.17
C MET A 1 -77.65 -8.51 25.69
N PRO A 2 -77.45 -8.61 27.01
CA PRO A 2 -76.13 -8.61 27.63
C PRO A 2 -75.60 -10.01 28.06
N LYS A 3 -74.27 -10.10 28.08
CA LYS A 3 -73.38 -10.79 29.04
C LYS A 3 -73.62 -12.26 29.43
N LYS A 4 -72.58 -13.08 29.17
CA LYS A 4 -71.86 -14.04 30.06
C LYS A 4 -70.74 -14.63 29.17
N LEU A 5 -69.49 -14.88 29.58
CA LEU A 5 -68.99 -15.46 30.82
C LEU A 5 -67.46 -15.21 30.90
N PHE A 6 -66.96 -14.88 32.09
CA PHE A 6 -65.53 -14.83 32.42
C PHE A 6 -65.02 -16.26 32.65
N ALA A 7 -63.87 -16.64 32.06
CA ALA A 7 -63.06 -17.76 32.51
C ALA A 7 -61.57 -17.46 32.23
N VAL A 8 -60.77 -17.72 33.26
CA VAL A 8 -59.35 -17.42 33.43
C VAL A 8 -58.47 -18.31 32.55
N ILE A 9 -57.57 -17.74 31.74
CA ILE A 9 -56.37 -18.43 31.23
C ILE A 9 -55.16 -17.47 31.28
N LEU A 10 -54.15 -17.93 32.01
CA LEU A 10 -52.80 -17.40 32.24
C LEU A 10 -51.96 -17.41 30.94
N PRO A 11 -51.07 -16.43 30.67
CA PRO A 11 -50.38 -16.34 29.39
C PRO A 11 -49.26 -17.37 29.26
N LEU A 12 -49.43 -18.27 28.28
CA LEU A 12 -48.35 -18.96 27.58
C LEU A 12 -47.66 -17.94 26.65
N LEU A 13 -46.44 -17.51 26.99
CA LEU A 13 -45.45 -16.98 26.05
C LEU A 13 -44.13 -16.75 26.82
N PHE A 14 -43.01 -17.05 26.17
CA PHE A 14 -41.62 -17.03 26.66
C PHE A 14 -41.07 -18.33 27.25
N ILE A 15 -41.08 -19.40 26.46
CA ILE A 15 -39.93 -20.32 26.41
C ILE A 15 -39.49 -20.38 24.94
N SER A 16 -38.93 -19.28 24.44
CA SER A 16 -38.06 -19.32 23.28
C SER A 16 -36.67 -19.71 23.78
N PHE A 17 -36.34 -20.97 23.54
CA PHE A 17 -35.00 -21.52 23.39
C PHE A 17 -33.91 -20.43 23.33
N PHE A 18 -33.26 -20.17 24.46
CA PHE A 18 -31.90 -19.65 24.48
C PHE A 18 -31.02 -20.80 23.99
N CYS A 19 -30.89 -20.93 22.67
CA CYS A 19 -29.73 -21.57 22.10
C CYS A 19 -28.70 -20.45 21.98
N PRO A 20 -27.68 -20.37 22.84
CA PRO A 20 -26.55 -19.52 22.55
C PRO A 20 -25.96 -20.10 21.26
N ALA A 21 -26.14 -19.40 20.15
CA ALA A 21 -25.30 -19.62 18.99
C ALA A 21 -23.86 -19.49 19.52
N LEU A 22 -23.10 -20.58 19.49
CA LEU A 22 -21.66 -20.52 19.70
C LEU A 22 -21.14 -19.47 18.74
N THR A 23 -20.78 -18.31 19.27
CA THR A 23 -19.91 -17.37 18.58
C THR A 23 -18.59 -18.11 18.45
N LYS A 24 -18.36 -18.70 17.27
CA LYS A 24 -17.05 -19.25 16.91
C LYS A 24 -16.00 -18.17 17.22
N ALA A 25 -14.88 -18.55 17.82
CA ALA A 25 -13.83 -17.61 18.22
C ALA A 25 -13.28 -16.80 17.03
N GLY A 26 -13.57 -17.25 15.80
CA GLY A 26 -13.27 -16.53 14.58
C GLY A 26 -11.77 -16.48 14.34
N GLN A 27 -11.04 -17.51 14.79
CA GLN A 27 -9.59 -17.63 14.66
C GLN A 27 -9.17 -18.70 13.67
N VAL A 28 -10.08 -19.54 13.18
CA VAL A 28 -9.79 -20.56 12.18
C VAL A 28 -10.42 -20.19 10.84
N VAL A 29 -9.62 -20.11 9.78
CA VAL A 29 -10.13 -19.93 8.41
C VAL A 29 -10.77 -21.22 7.93
N THR A 30 -12.07 -21.19 7.67
CA THR A 30 -12.84 -22.35 7.18
C THR A 30 -12.95 -22.36 5.66
N GLU A 31 -13.27 -23.52 5.08
CA GLU A 31 -13.48 -23.63 3.62
C GLU A 31 -14.64 -22.75 3.12
N ASP A 32 -15.69 -22.55 3.93
CA ASP A 32 -16.78 -21.62 3.61
C ASP A 32 -16.28 -20.17 3.46
N LEU A 33 -15.31 -19.75 4.28
CA LEU A 33 -14.69 -18.42 4.20
C LEU A 33 -13.79 -18.29 2.98
N ARG A 34 -13.05 -19.34 2.61
CA ARG A 34 -12.25 -19.38 1.38
C ARG A 34 -13.13 -19.29 0.14
N ASN A 35 -14.24 -20.02 0.11
CA ASN A 35 -15.22 -19.93 -0.97
C ASN A 35 -15.84 -18.52 -1.07
N TRP A 36 -16.20 -17.91 0.07
CA TRP A 36 -16.65 -16.52 0.09
C TRP A 36 -15.61 -15.55 -0.49
N ALA A 37 -14.33 -15.73 -0.15
CA ALA A 37 -13.25 -14.91 -0.67
C ALA A 37 -13.08 -15.06 -2.19
N ARG A 38 -13.10 -16.29 -2.72
CA ARG A 38 -13.09 -16.56 -4.18
C ARG A 38 -14.24 -15.86 -4.89
N ASP A 39 -15.45 -15.99 -4.34
CA ASP A 39 -16.65 -15.37 -4.91
C ASP A 39 -16.55 -13.83 -4.89
N ALA A 40 -16.03 -13.26 -3.80
CA ALA A 40 -15.81 -11.82 -3.67
C ALA A 40 -14.80 -11.28 -4.71
N ILE A 41 -13.72 -12.03 -4.96
CA ILE A 41 -12.70 -11.68 -5.97
C ILE A 41 -13.27 -11.80 -7.39
N ALA A 42 -13.98 -12.88 -7.70
CA ALA A 42 -14.60 -13.09 -9.00
C ALA A 42 -15.63 -11.98 -9.34
N GLN A 43 -16.21 -11.37 -8.32
CA GLN A 43 -17.19 -10.29 -8.43
C GLN A 43 -16.58 -8.89 -8.30
N GLU A 44 -15.25 -8.73 -8.40
CA GLU A 44 -14.53 -7.44 -8.26
C GLU A 44 -15.16 -6.30 -9.07
N LYS A 45 -15.51 -6.56 -10.35
CA LYS A 45 -16.13 -5.55 -11.23
C LYS A 45 -17.56 -5.16 -10.86
N SER A 46 -18.21 -5.96 -10.00
CA SER A 46 -19.59 -5.75 -9.53
C SER A 46 -19.66 -5.30 -8.07
N LEU A 47 -18.53 -5.25 -7.37
CA LEU A 47 -18.39 -4.56 -6.09
C LEU A 47 -18.55 -3.06 -6.34
N GLY A 48 -19.79 -2.59 -6.32
CA GLY A 48 -20.09 -1.16 -6.33
C GLY A 48 -19.46 -0.46 -5.11
N SER A 49 -19.41 0.86 -5.14
CA SER A 49 -18.89 1.73 -4.06
C SER A 49 -19.73 1.71 -2.77
N ASP A 50 -20.56 0.68 -2.56
CA ASP A 50 -21.43 0.53 -1.40
C ASP A 50 -20.61 0.03 -0.20
N LEU A 51 -19.79 0.95 0.31
CA LEU A 51 -19.08 0.79 1.57
C LEU A 51 -20.08 0.92 2.71
N ARG A 52 -19.88 0.16 3.77
CA ARG A 52 -20.70 0.26 4.97
C ARG A 52 -20.14 1.32 5.89
N ASP A 53 -20.97 2.29 6.26
CA ASP A 53 -20.63 3.32 7.23
C ASP A 53 -20.13 2.68 8.55
N ASN A 54 -19.15 3.32 9.16
CA ASN A 54 -18.49 2.95 10.41
C ASN A 54 -17.90 1.52 10.41
N THR A 55 -17.58 0.97 9.23
CA THR A 55 -16.93 -0.33 9.11
C THR A 55 -15.41 -0.17 9.07
N LEU A 56 -14.72 -0.93 9.91
CA LEU A 56 -13.27 -0.88 10.09
C LEU A 56 -12.68 -2.26 9.89
N ALA A 57 -11.63 -2.37 9.07
CA ALA A 57 -10.81 -3.58 9.01
C ALA A 57 -9.37 -3.28 9.41
N VAL A 58 -8.75 -4.21 10.14
CA VAL A 58 -7.37 -4.08 10.62
C VAL A 58 -6.50 -5.08 9.86
N LEU A 59 -5.51 -4.56 9.14
CA LEU A 59 -4.54 -5.30 8.33
C LEU A 59 -3.39 -5.81 9.21
N TYR A 60 -2.71 -6.85 8.74
CA TYR A 60 -1.51 -7.35 9.42
C TYR A 60 -0.38 -6.33 9.38
N TYR A 61 0.29 -6.20 10.52
CA TYR A 61 1.41 -5.28 10.64
C TYR A 61 2.63 -5.83 9.91
N ARG A 62 3.41 -4.95 9.29
CA ARG A 62 4.65 -5.32 8.61
C ARG A 62 5.80 -5.43 9.60
N ASN A 63 6.49 -6.56 9.60
CA ASN A 63 7.71 -6.75 10.37
C ASN A 63 8.91 -6.13 9.61
N LEU A 64 9.46 -5.02 10.12
CA LEU A 64 10.64 -4.35 9.55
C LEU A 64 11.94 -4.75 10.26
N THR A 65 11.89 -5.72 11.16
CA THR A 65 13.06 -6.12 11.96
C THR A 65 14.04 -7.02 11.20
N GLY A 66 13.59 -7.64 10.10
CA GLY A 66 14.34 -8.68 9.39
C GLY A 66 14.45 -10.01 10.16
N ARG A 67 13.80 -10.16 11.31
CA ARG A 67 13.81 -11.38 12.13
C ARG A 67 12.48 -12.12 12.03
N SER A 68 12.49 -13.29 11.39
CA SER A 68 11.30 -14.12 11.18
C SER A 68 10.68 -14.68 12.45
N GLU A 69 11.47 -14.80 13.53
CA GLU A 69 10.95 -15.15 14.87
C GLU A 69 9.91 -14.15 15.40
N LEU A 70 9.86 -12.93 14.85
CA LEU A 70 8.89 -11.90 15.21
C LEU A 70 7.71 -11.82 14.23
N ASP A 71 7.66 -12.63 13.17
CA ASP A 71 6.53 -12.65 12.23
C ASP A 71 5.18 -12.96 12.89
N PRO A 72 5.08 -13.79 13.95
CA PRO A 72 3.81 -13.98 14.65
C PRO A 72 3.20 -12.68 15.21
N TRP A 73 4.00 -11.64 15.47
CA TRP A 73 3.52 -10.35 15.95
C TRP A 73 2.66 -9.61 14.93
N GLN A 74 2.87 -9.86 13.64
CA GLN A 74 2.13 -9.23 12.55
C GLN A 74 0.62 -9.48 12.71
N LYS A 75 0.27 -10.73 13.01
CA LYS A 75 -1.09 -11.18 13.30
C LYS A 75 -1.49 -10.91 14.75
N GLY A 76 -0.55 -11.04 15.68
CA GLY A 76 -0.78 -10.82 17.11
C GLY A 76 -1.26 -9.41 17.45
N LEU A 77 -0.55 -8.38 16.98
CA LEU A 77 -0.93 -6.97 17.14
C LEU A 77 -2.32 -6.69 16.58
N THR A 78 -2.60 -7.28 15.41
CA THR A 78 -3.89 -7.16 14.72
C THR A 78 -5.02 -7.75 15.56
N VAL A 79 -4.82 -8.95 16.13
CA VAL A 79 -5.82 -9.58 17.01
C VAL A 79 -6.07 -8.76 18.26
N MET A 80 -5.03 -8.21 18.88
CA MET A 80 -5.20 -7.35 20.06
C MET A 80 -6.07 -6.14 19.73
N LEU A 81 -5.72 -5.40 18.68
CA LEU A 81 -6.48 -4.21 18.25
C LEU A 81 -7.92 -4.55 17.85
N ILE A 82 -8.13 -5.61 17.05
CA ILE A 82 -9.48 -6.06 16.67
C ILE A 82 -10.29 -6.39 17.92
N THR A 83 -9.69 -7.08 18.89
CA THR A 83 -10.37 -7.50 20.13
C THR A 83 -10.88 -6.31 20.92
N ASP A 84 -10.14 -5.20 20.97
CA ASP A 84 -10.55 -4.00 21.69
C ASP A 84 -11.51 -3.11 20.87
N LEU A 85 -11.18 -2.87 19.60
CA LEU A 85 -12.03 -2.10 18.68
C LEU A 85 -13.42 -2.73 18.53
N ALA A 86 -13.51 -4.06 18.49
CA ALA A 86 -14.79 -4.77 18.36
C ALA A 86 -15.72 -4.58 19.58
N GLN A 87 -15.19 -4.11 20.71
CA GLN A 87 -16.03 -3.79 21.87
C GLN A 87 -16.69 -2.40 21.75
N ILE A 88 -16.29 -1.56 20.79
CA ILE A 88 -16.85 -0.23 20.54
C ILE A 88 -18.07 -0.40 19.64
N LYS A 89 -19.26 -0.01 20.12
CA LYS A 89 -20.53 -0.32 19.45
C LYS A 89 -20.77 0.55 18.22
N GLU A 90 -20.11 1.70 18.18
CA GLU A 90 -20.11 2.66 17.10
C GLU A 90 -19.37 2.13 15.87
N LEU A 91 -18.52 1.10 16.04
CA LEU A 91 -17.73 0.49 14.98
C LEU A 91 -18.22 -0.91 14.62
N GLN A 92 -18.26 -1.18 13.31
CA GLN A 92 -18.40 -2.53 12.77
C GLN A 92 -17.01 -3.05 12.39
N VAL A 93 -16.36 -3.73 13.33
CA VAL A 93 -15.02 -4.28 13.09
C VAL A 93 -15.14 -5.60 12.34
N LEU A 94 -14.41 -5.72 11.23
CA LEU A 94 -14.37 -6.96 10.46
C LEU A 94 -13.57 -8.04 11.21
N GLU A 95 -14.07 -9.27 11.16
CA GLU A 95 -13.39 -10.44 11.71
C GLU A 95 -12.06 -10.71 10.98
N ARG A 96 -11.03 -11.05 11.75
CA ARG A 96 -9.68 -11.37 11.24
C ARG A 96 -9.71 -12.44 10.15
N VAL A 97 -10.43 -13.53 10.37
CA VAL A 97 -10.46 -14.69 9.44
C VAL A 97 -11.06 -14.36 8.08
N ARG A 98 -11.93 -13.33 7.99
CA ARG A 98 -12.44 -12.86 6.70
C ARG A 98 -11.35 -12.15 5.91
N LEU A 99 -10.56 -11.32 6.59
CA LEU A 99 -9.41 -10.68 5.97
C LEU A 99 -8.36 -11.73 5.57
N GLN A 100 -8.04 -12.68 6.45
CA GLN A 100 -7.09 -13.77 6.17
C GLN A 100 -7.51 -14.55 4.91
N ALA A 101 -8.77 -14.97 4.83
CA ALA A 101 -9.29 -15.71 3.68
C ALA A 101 -9.19 -14.90 2.38
N LEU A 102 -9.52 -13.61 2.43
CA LEU A 102 -9.43 -12.74 1.25
C LEU A 102 -7.99 -12.55 0.79
N VAL A 103 -7.07 -12.32 1.72
CA VAL A 103 -5.65 -12.09 1.42
C VAL A 103 -4.98 -13.35 0.86
N GLU A 104 -5.31 -14.53 1.40
CA GLU A 104 -4.87 -15.83 0.87
C GLU A 104 -5.32 -16.05 -0.58
N GLU A 105 -6.56 -15.69 -0.91
CA GLU A 105 -7.12 -15.91 -2.25
C GLU A 105 -6.67 -14.86 -3.27
N ILE A 106 -6.39 -13.61 -2.88
CA ILE A 106 -5.84 -12.59 -3.80
C ILE A 106 -4.37 -12.89 -4.16
N GLY A 107 -3.68 -13.70 -3.36
CA GLY A 107 -2.26 -14.02 -3.59
C GLY A 107 -1.31 -12.89 -3.21
N PHE A 108 -1.67 -12.05 -2.23
CA PHE A 108 -0.76 -11.07 -1.63
C PHE A 108 0.31 -11.77 -0.78
N GLY A 109 1.22 -12.50 -1.44
CA GLY A 109 2.33 -13.22 -0.85
C GLY A 109 1.93 -14.33 0.14
N ALA A 110 2.86 -15.25 0.42
CA ALA A 110 2.67 -16.27 1.47
C ALA A 110 2.53 -15.66 2.89
N SER A 111 2.87 -14.38 3.07
CA SER A 111 2.86 -13.67 4.35
C SER A 111 1.52 -13.00 4.69
N GLY A 112 0.63 -12.85 3.71
CA GLY A 112 -0.63 -12.14 3.86
C GLY A 112 -0.50 -10.64 4.18
N LEU A 113 0.61 -10.04 3.76
CA LEU A 113 0.90 -8.63 4.02
C LEU A 113 0.44 -7.74 2.88
N VAL A 114 -0.24 -6.67 3.27
CA VAL A 114 -0.81 -5.69 2.35
C VAL A 114 0.14 -4.51 2.25
N ASP A 115 0.39 -4.04 1.02
CA ASP A 115 1.13 -2.80 0.79
C ASP A 115 0.21 -1.57 0.85
N LYS A 116 0.80 -0.39 1.04
CA LYS A 116 0.03 0.84 1.22
C LYS A 116 -0.79 1.18 -0.02
N SER A 117 -0.31 0.82 -1.22
CA SER A 117 -0.99 1.01 -2.51
C SER A 117 -2.19 0.09 -2.72
N SER A 118 -2.15 -1.13 -2.20
CA SER A 118 -3.20 -2.14 -2.33
C SER A 118 -4.23 -2.08 -1.21
N ALA A 119 -3.93 -1.40 -0.10
CA ALA A 119 -4.83 -1.25 1.03
C ALA A 119 -6.23 -0.74 0.63
N PRO A 120 -6.40 0.35 -0.16
CA PRO A 120 -7.74 0.80 -0.57
C PRO A 120 -8.52 -0.26 -1.36
N ARG A 121 -7.85 -1.04 -2.21
CA ARG A 121 -8.47 -2.14 -2.97
C ARG A 121 -9.00 -3.23 -2.03
N ILE A 122 -8.21 -3.62 -1.02
CA ILE A 122 -8.65 -4.59 0.00
C ILE A 122 -9.83 -4.05 0.82
N GLY A 123 -9.80 -2.77 1.18
CA GLY A 123 -10.90 -2.09 1.87
C GLY A 123 -12.22 -2.23 1.13
N ARG A 124 -12.21 -2.12 -0.21
CA ARG A 124 -13.39 -2.32 -1.05
C ARG A 124 -13.88 -3.76 -1.05
N PHE A 125 -12.98 -4.74 -1.15
CA PHE A 125 -13.34 -6.15 -1.09
C PHE A 125 -14.02 -6.53 0.22
N VAL A 126 -13.49 -6.04 1.34
CA VAL A 126 -14.09 -6.27 2.65
C VAL A 126 -15.23 -5.30 2.99
N ARG A 127 -15.53 -4.36 2.10
CA ARG A 127 -16.54 -3.30 2.24
C ARG A 127 -16.37 -2.46 3.52
N ALA A 128 -15.12 -2.22 3.91
CA ALA A 128 -14.79 -1.35 5.04
C ALA A 128 -14.64 0.10 4.57
N GLN A 129 -15.17 1.03 5.37
CA GLN A 129 -14.97 2.46 5.17
C GLN A 129 -13.56 2.89 5.57
N HIS A 130 -13.03 2.29 6.63
CA HIS A 130 -11.74 2.60 7.20
C HIS A 130 -10.85 1.36 7.26
N LEU A 131 -9.55 1.56 7.06
CA LEU A 131 -8.52 0.55 7.25
C LEU A 131 -7.50 1.01 8.26
N VAL A 132 -7.07 0.11 9.14
CA VAL A 132 -5.91 0.32 9.99
C VAL A 132 -4.86 -0.68 9.56
N GLY A 133 -3.67 -0.22 9.24
CA GLY A 133 -2.53 -1.07 8.93
C GLY A 133 -1.26 -0.42 9.46
N GLY A 134 -0.16 -1.15 9.55
CA GLY A 134 1.01 -0.58 10.19
C GLY A 134 2.26 -1.40 9.99
N GLU A 135 3.29 -0.98 10.70
CA GLU A 135 4.59 -1.60 10.69
C GLU A 135 5.20 -1.55 12.09
N PHE A 136 6.05 -2.52 12.40
CA PHE A 136 6.83 -2.49 13.62
C PHE A 136 8.29 -2.80 13.33
N GLY A 137 9.16 -2.11 14.07
CA GLY A 137 10.58 -2.38 14.17
C GLY A 137 10.97 -2.69 15.60
N GLN A 138 12.14 -3.27 15.78
CA GLN A 138 12.72 -3.54 17.08
C GLN A 138 14.23 -3.35 16.97
N ASP A 139 14.78 -2.50 17.82
CA ASP A 139 16.21 -2.21 17.82
C ASP A 139 17.03 -3.29 18.56
N ALA A 140 18.35 -3.10 18.61
CA ALA A 140 19.27 -4.02 19.28
C ALA A 140 19.05 -4.11 20.80
N SER A 141 18.33 -3.16 21.41
CA SER A 141 18.02 -3.12 22.84
C SER A 141 16.67 -3.75 23.18
N GLN A 142 16.01 -4.41 22.22
CA GLN A 142 14.65 -4.94 22.34
C GLN A 142 13.57 -3.87 22.53
N SER A 143 13.88 -2.61 22.23
CA SER A 143 12.88 -1.55 22.15
C SER A 143 12.08 -1.72 20.87
N LEU A 144 10.77 -1.86 21.02
CA LEU A 144 9.79 -1.98 19.95
C LEU A 144 9.32 -0.57 19.54
N ASP A 145 9.25 -0.33 18.25
CA ASP A 145 8.66 0.85 17.63
C ASP A 145 7.51 0.39 16.73
N VAL A 146 6.28 0.75 17.07
CA VAL A 146 5.08 0.34 16.33
C VAL A 146 4.39 1.58 15.81
N ALA A 147 4.14 1.61 14.50
CA ALA A 147 3.39 2.66 13.83
C ALA A 147 2.14 2.09 13.16
N SER A 148 1.04 2.83 13.21
CA SER A 148 -0.25 2.48 12.59
C SER A 148 -0.75 3.65 11.76
N ASP A 149 -1.07 3.37 10.51
CA ASP A 149 -1.74 4.28 9.58
C ASP A 149 -3.24 3.99 9.61
N LEU A 150 -4.06 5.04 9.74
CA LEU A 150 -5.50 4.98 9.55
C LEU A 150 -5.82 5.54 8.15
N LEU A 151 -6.43 4.72 7.30
CA LEU A 151 -6.75 5.04 5.92
C LEU A 151 -8.27 5.19 5.73
N ASP A 152 -8.64 6.17 4.94
CA ASP A 152 -9.98 6.35 4.39
C ASP A 152 -10.06 5.63 3.04
N VAL A 153 -10.82 4.54 2.97
CA VAL A 153 -10.95 3.71 1.76
C VAL A 153 -11.60 4.48 0.61
N PRO A 154 -12.71 5.21 0.78
CA PRO A 154 -13.30 5.98 -0.32
C PRO A 154 -12.42 7.14 -0.81
N ARG A 155 -11.63 7.78 0.06
CA ARG A 155 -10.72 8.88 -0.33
C ARG A 155 -9.33 8.41 -0.78
N GLU A 156 -9.02 7.13 -0.62
CA GLU A 156 -7.69 6.55 -0.87
C GLU A 156 -6.55 7.30 -0.18
N SER A 157 -6.82 7.87 0.99
CA SER A 157 -5.89 8.76 1.69
C SER A 157 -5.67 8.33 3.14
N VAL A 158 -4.43 8.50 3.63
CA VAL A 158 -4.12 8.35 5.05
C VAL A 158 -4.76 9.52 5.81
N MET A 159 -5.63 9.21 6.77
CA MET A 159 -6.26 10.19 7.65
C MET A 159 -5.30 10.64 8.74
N ASP A 160 -4.60 9.69 9.36
CA ASP A 160 -3.70 9.94 10.47
C ASP A 160 -2.69 8.79 10.64
N ARG A 161 -1.62 9.05 11.38
CA ARG A 161 -0.57 8.08 11.72
C ARG A 161 -0.23 8.16 13.20
N PHE A 162 -0.36 7.03 13.88
CA PHE A 162 -0.06 6.87 15.30
C PHE A 162 1.21 6.06 15.47
N GLY A 163 1.99 6.37 16.49
CA GLY A 163 3.19 5.61 16.79
C GLY A 163 3.46 5.57 18.28
N SER A 164 3.98 4.45 18.76
CA SER A 164 4.44 4.31 20.13
C SER A 164 5.70 3.44 20.19
N LYS A 165 6.59 3.81 21.12
CA LYS A 165 7.84 3.11 21.39
C LYS A 165 7.87 2.62 22.82
N GLY A 166 8.51 1.49 23.07
CA GLY A 166 8.69 0.94 24.41
C GLY A 166 9.33 -0.43 24.39
N MET A 167 9.60 -0.98 25.57
CA MET A 167 10.12 -2.35 25.66
C MET A 167 9.06 -3.36 25.22
N VAL A 168 9.47 -4.56 24.79
CA VAL A 168 8.53 -5.63 24.40
C VAL A 168 7.56 -6.02 25.52
N GLU A 169 7.95 -5.89 26.78
CA GLU A 169 7.09 -6.12 27.93
C GLU A 169 5.98 -5.07 28.05
N GLU A 170 6.15 -3.89 27.44
CA GLU A 170 5.16 -2.82 27.39
C GLU A 170 4.24 -2.92 26.16
N LEU A 171 4.26 -4.04 25.45
CA LEU A 171 3.44 -4.27 24.25
C LEU A 171 1.97 -3.88 24.45
N PHE A 172 1.40 -4.20 25.60
CA PHE A 172 0.02 -3.83 25.91
C PHE A 172 -0.18 -2.31 26.03
N ARG A 173 0.79 -1.55 26.57
CA ARG A 173 0.71 -0.08 26.63
C ARG A 173 0.76 0.48 25.21
N ILE A 174 1.70 -0.01 24.40
CA ILE A 174 1.86 0.38 23.00
C ILE A 174 0.55 0.15 22.24
N GLU A 175 -0.06 -1.04 22.37
CA GLU A 175 -1.35 -1.35 21.75
C GLU A 175 -2.46 -0.40 22.19
N LYS A 176 -2.58 -0.08 23.49
CA LYS A 176 -3.59 0.88 23.96
C LYS A 176 -3.39 2.30 23.42
N GLU A 177 -2.15 2.75 23.26
CA GLU A 177 -1.86 4.06 22.68
C GLU A 177 -2.29 4.12 21.21
N LEU A 178 -2.08 3.04 20.44
CA LEU A 178 -2.58 2.92 19.08
C LEU A 178 -4.11 2.87 19.04
N LEU A 179 -4.74 2.07 19.90
CA LEU A 179 -6.21 1.96 20.02
C LEU A 179 -6.85 3.34 20.24
N PHE A 180 -6.37 4.11 21.21
CA PHE A 180 -6.95 5.42 21.52
C PHE A 180 -6.65 6.46 20.45
N GLY A 181 -5.47 6.41 19.81
CA GLY A 181 -5.17 7.24 18.63
C GLY A 181 -6.19 6.99 17.51
N ILE A 182 -6.47 5.72 17.20
CA ILE A 182 -7.46 5.33 16.19
C ILE A 182 -8.85 5.86 16.56
N THR A 183 -9.30 5.69 17.81
CA THR A 183 -10.64 6.16 18.21
C THR A 183 -10.77 7.67 18.17
N ASP A 184 -9.71 8.39 18.56
CA ASP A 184 -9.69 9.86 18.56
C ASP A 184 -9.75 10.40 17.12
N ALA A 185 -8.98 9.82 16.20
CA ALA A 185 -8.99 10.22 14.78
C ALA A 185 -10.29 9.87 14.05
N LEU A 186 -10.98 8.80 14.47
CA LEU A 186 -12.32 8.46 14.00
C LEU A 186 -13.41 9.35 14.64
N GLY A 187 -13.05 10.26 15.54
CA GLY A 187 -13.99 11.16 16.22
C GLY A 187 -14.91 10.45 17.23
N ILE A 188 -14.53 9.26 17.69
CA ILE A 188 -15.35 8.44 18.60
C ILE A 188 -15.12 8.90 20.04
N THR A 189 -16.19 9.40 20.67
CA THR A 189 -16.13 9.83 22.07
C THR A 189 -16.44 8.66 23.00
N LEU A 190 -15.42 8.14 23.68
CA LEU A 190 -15.57 7.03 24.63
C LEU A 190 -15.98 7.55 26.02
N SER A 191 -16.95 6.86 26.64
CA SER A 191 -17.29 7.13 28.05
C SER A 191 -16.12 6.75 28.98
N PRO A 192 -16.00 7.37 30.17
CA PRO A 192 -14.95 7.02 31.13
C PRO A 192 -14.95 5.53 31.50
N GLU A 193 -16.13 4.92 31.63
CA GLU A 193 -16.28 3.50 31.94
C GLU A 193 -15.81 2.63 30.77
N LYS A 194 -16.13 3.03 29.54
CA LYS A 194 -15.71 2.31 28.35
C LYS A 194 -14.20 2.40 28.14
N LYS A 195 -13.63 3.58 28.32
CA LYS A 195 -12.18 3.80 28.30
C LYS A 195 -11.47 2.93 29.33
N ALA A 196 -11.96 2.91 30.58
CA ALA A 196 -11.41 2.04 31.63
C ALA A 196 -11.54 0.54 31.33
N ALA A 197 -12.59 0.12 30.62
CA ALA A 197 -12.75 -1.27 30.18
C ALA A 197 -11.72 -1.63 29.08
N LEU A 198 -11.56 -0.75 28.08
CA LEU A 198 -10.59 -0.91 27.00
C LEU A 198 -9.13 -0.81 27.50
N GLN A 199 -8.88 -0.11 28.60
CA GLN A 199 -7.55 -0.03 29.22
C GLN A 199 -7.05 -1.38 29.77
N LYS A 200 -7.95 -2.36 29.96
CA LYS A 200 -7.56 -3.68 30.45
C LYS A 200 -6.85 -4.43 29.33
N PRO A 201 -5.60 -4.87 29.55
CA PRO A 201 -4.88 -5.59 28.52
C PRO A 201 -5.44 -7.01 28.35
N LEU A 202 -5.22 -7.57 27.16
CA LEU A 202 -5.55 -8.95 26.84
C LEU A 202 -4.89 -9.96 27.78
N SER A 203 -3.62 -9.70 28.09
CA SER A 203 -2.82 -10.39 29.09
C SER A 203 -1.76 -9.44 29.60
N THR A 204 -1.32 -9.62 30.85
CA THR A 204 -0.14 -8.94 31.41
C THR A 204 1.13 -9.78 31.32
N ASP A 205 1.04 -11.05 30.86
CA ASP A 205 2.20 -11.90 30.61
C ASP A 205 2.55 -11.86 29.12
N TYR A 206 3.61 -11.11 28.78
CA TYR A 206 4.12 -11.01 27.42
C TYR A 206 4.42 -12.38 26.78
N ARG A 207 4.90 -13.37 27.55
CA ARG A 207 5.20 -14.70 27.01
C ARG A 207 3.93 -15.49 26.71
N ALA A 208 2.86 -15.28 27.48
CA ALA A 208 1.55 -15.86 27.18
C ALA A 208 1.02 -15.32 25.84
N LEU A 209 1.14 -14.00 25.61
CA LEU A 209 0.79 -13.37 24.33
C LEU A 209 1.64 -13.94 23.19
N MET A 210 2.93 -14.15 23.40
CA MET A 210 3.79 -14.70 22.36
C MET A 210 3.41 -16.11 21.93
N PHE A 211 3.14 -16.99 22.89
CA PHE A 211 2.62 -18.33 22.58
C PHE A 211 1.27 -18.27 21.86
N PHE A 212 0.39 -17.34 22.26
CA PHE A 212 -0.89 -17.13 21.60
C PHE A 212 -0.75 -16.66 20.14
N PHE A 213 0.16 -15.73 19.86
CA PHE A 213 0.43 -15.26 18.50
C PHE A 213 0.99 -16.38 17.61
N GLN A 214 1.91 -17.18 18.15
CA GLN A 214 2.45 -18.35 17.46
C GLN A 214 1.37 -19.40 17.19
N ALA A 215 0.45 -19.62 18.14
CA ALA A 215 -0.66 -20.55 17.96
C ALA A 215 -1.60 -20.11 16.83
N ILE A 216 -1.92 -18.82 16.73
CA ILE A 216 -2.71 -18.26 15.61
C ILE A 216 -2.00 -18.51 14.29
N ASP A 217 -0.69 -18.27 14.23
CA ASP A 217 0.06 -18.47 13.00
C ASP A 217 0.08 -19.94 12.55
N PHE A 218 0.29 -20.89 13.47
CA PHE A 218 0.17 -22.32 13.17
C PHE A 218 -1.25 -22.72 12.72
N SER A 219 -2.28 -22.13 13.34
CA SER A 219 -3.68 -22.38 12.97
C SER A 219 -3.97 -21.94 11.53
N ASP A 220 -3.48 -20.76 11.12
CA ASP A 220 -3.65 -20.26 9.76
C ASP A 220 -2.91 -21.13 8.73
N ARG A 221 -1.73 -21.66 9.08
CA ARG A 221 -0.98 -22.61 8.24
C ARG A 221 -1.60 -24.00 8.15
N GLY A 222 -2.67 -24.27 8.90
CA GLY A 222 -3.30 -25.59 8.98
C GLY A 222 -2.54 -26.60 9.85
N GLU A 223 -1.51 -26.16 10.57
CA GLU A 223 -0.72 -26.98 11.50
C GLU A 223 -1.42 -27.10 12.86
N TYR A 224 -2.65 -27.63 12.86
CA TYR A 224 -3.56 -27.58 14.02
C TYR A 224 -3.03 -28.33 15.26
N ASP A 225 -2.24 -29.38 15.09
CA ASP A 225 -1.61 -30.09 16.21
C ASP A 225 -0.60 -29.18 16.96
N LYS A 226 0.17 -28.38 16.23
CA LYS A 226 1.09 -27.39 16.82
C LYS A 226 0.31 -26.21 17.40
N ALA A 227 -0.75 -25.77 16.72
CA ALA A 227 -1.61 -24.71 17.23
C ALA A 227 -2.21 -25.09 18.59
N GLU A 228 -2.71 -26.32 18.75
CA GLU A 228 -3.18 -26.85 20.04
C GLU A 228 -2.10 -26.78 21.12
N GLU A 229 -0.89 -27.24 20.84
CA GLU A 229 0.23 -27.20 21.80
C GLU A 229 0.54 -25.76 22.26
N TYR A 230 0.59 -24.80 21.33
CA TYR A 230 0.92 -23.42 21.65
C TYR A 230 -0.22 -22.66 22.33
N TYR A 231 -1.49 -22.94 22.00
CA TYR A 231 -2.63 -22.43 22.76
C TYR A 231 -2.60 -22.95 24.20
N GLN A 232 -2.28 -24.22 24.41
CA GLN A 232 -2.13 -24.79 25.76
C GLN A 232 -0.99 -24.10 26.53
N LYS A 233 0.19 -23.90 25.92
CA LYS A 233 1.31 -23.14 26.54
C LYS A 233 0.92 -21.72 26.92
N ALA A 234 0.13 -21.03 26.09
CA ALA A 234 -0.38 -19.69 26.40
C ALA A 234 -1.28 -19.73 27.65
N LEU A 235 -2.21 -20.68 27.71
CA LEU A 235 -3.15 -20.85 28.83
C LEU A 235 -2.48 -21.37 30.12
N GLU A 236 -1.40 -22.12 30.02
CA GLU A 236 -0.58 -22.51 31.18
C GLU A 236 0.07 -21.29 31.85
N ARG A 237 0.42 -20.27 31.06
CA ARG A 237 1.01 -19.01 31.56
C ARG A 237 -0.05 -18.04 32.04
N ASP A 238 -1.10 -17.86 31.24
CA ASP A 238 -2.24 -17.01 31.58
C ASP A 238 -3.56 -17.77 31.35
N PRO A 239 -4.10 -18.43 32.39
CA PRO A 239 -5.40 -19.09 32.31
C PRO A 239 -6.56 -18.12 32.03
N GLY A 240 -6.35 -16.82 32.20
CA GLY A 240 -7.33 -15.77 31.93
C GLY A 240 -7.35 -15.27 30.48
N LEU A 241 -6.47 -15.80 29.60
CA LEU A 241 -6.42 -15.45 28.19
C LEU A 241 -7.56 -16.11 27.41
N ILE A 242 -8.76 -15.54 27.53
CA ILE A 242 -10.02 -16.08 26.99
C ILE A 242 -9.91 -16.40 25.49
N GLN A 243 -9.22 -15.55 24.72
CA GLN A 243 -9.08 -15.68 23.28
C GLN A 243 -8.30 -16.94 22.88
N ALA A 244 -7.31 -17.35 23.69
CA ALA A 244 -6.60 -18.61 23.49
C ALA A 244 -7.50 -19.81 23.82
N ALA A 245 -8.31 -19.71 24.88
CA ALA A 245 -9.26 -20.76 25.27
C ALA A 245 -10.36 -20.95 24.22
N ASP A 246 -10.93 -19.86 23.72
CA ASP A 246 -11.98 -19.86 22.71
C ASP A 246 -11.44 -20.41 21.38
N ALA A 247 -10.23 -20.03 20.96
CA ALA A 247 -9.61 -20.55 19.73
C ALA A 247 -9.32 -22.06 19.84
N LEU A 248 -8.83 -22.52 20.99
CA LEU A 248 -8.62 -23.95 21.25
C LEU A 248 -9.94 -24.73 21.21
N GLN A 249 -11.01 -24.18 21.78
CA GLN A 249 -12.34 -24.78 21.72
C GLN A 249 -12.87 -24.81 20.28
N GLU A 250 -12.65 -23.75 19.50
CA GLU A 250 -13.03 -23.69 18.08
C GLU A 250 -12.35 -24.81 17.27
N LEU A 251 -11.05 -25.03 17.46
CA LEU A 251 -10.34 -26.15 16.81
C LEU A 251 -10.95 -27.52 17.17
N ALA A 252 -11.33 -27.70 18.44
CA ALA A 252 -11.95 -28.93 18.92
C ALA A 252 -13.35 -29.13 18.33
N ASP A 253 -14.17 -28.08 18.29
CA ASP A 253 -15.53 -28.11 17.74
C ASP A 253 -15.53 -28.39 16.23
N LEU A 254 -14.52 -27.90 15.51
CA LEU A 254 -14.29 -28.19 14.10
C LEU A 254 -13.72 -29.61 13.85
N GLY A 255 -13.35 -30.33 14.91
CA GLY A 255 -12.77 -31.68 14.81
C GLY A 255 -11.38 -31.70 14.16
N LEU A 256 -10.68 -30.56 14.19
CA LEU A 256 -9.32 -30.39 13.69
C LEU A 256 -8.28 -30.93 14.68
N ILE A 257 -8.62 -30.92 15.96
CA ILE A 257 -7.81 -31.46 17.06
C ILE A 257 -8.61 -32.51 17.87
N GLY A 258 -7.94 -33.28 18.73
CA GLY A 258 -8.61 -34.28 19.58
C GLY A 258 -9.02 -35.60 18.89
N ARG A 259 -8.51 -35.90 17.68
CA ARG A 259 -8.58 -37.25 17.10
C ARG A 259 -7.74 -38.21 17.94
N LYS A 260 -8.36 -38.89 18.91
CA LYS A 260 -7.72 -40.04 19.55
C LYS A 260 -7.25 -41.03 18.48
N ARG A 261 -5.93 -41.21 18.37
CA ARG A 261 -5.29 -42.39 17.75
C ARG A 261 -5.98 -43.63 18.32
N GLY A 262 -6.78 -44.33 17.53
CA GLY A 262 -7.31 -45.66 17.89
C GLY A 262 -8.81 -45.90 17.79
N ASN A 263 -9.49 -45.53 16.70
CA ASN A 263 -10.80 -46.13 16.39
C ASN A 263 -10.91 -46.56 14.91
N PRO A 264 -10.72 -47.85 14.58
CA PRO A 264 -10.66 -48.36 13.19
C PRO A 264 -11.98 -48.31 12.39
N TRP A 265 -13.07 -47.83 12.98
CA TRP A 265 -14.43 -48.08 12.47
C TRP A 265 -15.07 -46.93 11.68
N ARG A 266 -14.35 -45.85 11.36
CA ARG A 266 -14.86 -44.79 10.46
C ARG A 266 -14.18 -44.69 9.09
N GLY A 267 -13.05 -45.38 8.87
CA GLY A 267 -12.47 -45.52 7.51
C GLY A 267 -13.38 -46.29 6.54
N LYS A 268 -14.26 -47.16 7.07
CA LYS A 268 -15.18 -47.96 6.25
C LYS A 268 -16.34 -47.16 5.65
N SER A 269 -16.80 -46.07 6.26
CA SER A 269 -17.88 -45.26 5.70
C SER A 269 -17.41 -44.39 4.55
N PHE A 270 -16.22 -43.79 4.68
CA PHE A 270 -15.61 -42.98 3.61
C PHE A 270 -15.16 -43.84 2.42
N LEU A 271 -14.56 -45.01 2.69
CA LEU A 271 -14.23 -45.98 1.64
C LEU A 271 -15.48 -46.57 0.97
N LYS A 272 -16.63 -46.62 1.67
CA LYS A 272 -17.91 -47.03 1.09
C LYS A 272 -18.48 -45.95 0.17
N GLU A 273 -18.34 -44.69 0.55
CA GLU A 273 -18.76 -43.53 -0.25
C GLU A 273 -17.92 -43.37 -1.52
N LEU A 274 -16.60 -43.60 -1.44
CA LEU A 274 -15.70 -43.64 -2.61
C LEU A 274 -15.98 -44.84 -3.51
N ARG A 275 -16.30 -46.01 -2.94
CA ARG A 275 -16.66 -47.22 -3.69
C ARG A 275 -17.99 -47.07 -4.42
N GLU A 276 -18.94 -46.33 -3.85
CA GLU A 276 -20.22 -46.02 -4.50
C GLU A 276 -20.07 -44.95 -5.59
N ARG A 277 -19.11 -44.00 -5.46
CA ARG A 277 -18.81 -43.01 -6.50
C ARG A 277 -17.93 -43.52 -7.66
N ALA A 278 -17.11 -44.56 -7.43
CA ALA A 278 -16.20 -45.09 -8.45
C ALA A 278 -16.75 -46.30 -9.23
N SER A 279 -18.00 -46.71 -9.02
CA SER A 279 -18.56 -47.91 -9.68
C SER A 279 -19.21 -47.60 -11.03
N PHE A 280 -18.37 -47.29 -12.03
CA PHE A 280 -18.73 -47.36 -13.46
C PHE A 280 -17.88 -48.40 -14.17
N THR A 281 -18.01 -49.67 -13.77
CA THR A 281 -17.82 -50.85 -14.66
C THR A 281 -18.44 -52.06 -13.98
N ASP A 282 -19.69 -52.33 -14.31
CA ASP A 282 -20.36 -53.59 -14.00
C ASP A 282 -20.28 -54.49 -15.24
N SER A 283 -19.25 -55.34 -15.32
CA SER A 283 -19.28 -56.61 -16.09
C SER A 283 -17.93 -57.33 -16.03
N LEU A 284 -17.89 -58.46 -15.34
CA LEU A 284 -17.49 -59.79 -15.85
C LEU A 284 -17.42 -60.80 -14.68
N THR A 285 -18.27 -61.83 -14.78
CA THR A 285 -18.18 -63.09 -14.02
C THR A 285 -16.96 -63.90 -14.53
N SER A 286 -16.33 -64.83 -13.79
CA SER A 286 -16.92 -66.09 -13.31
C SER A 286 -16.01 -66.87 -12.35
N VAL A 287 -16.64 -67.43 -11.30
CA VAL A 287 -16.51 -68.84 -10.85
C VAL A 287 -15.15 -69.32 -10.32
N TYR A 288 -14.99 -69.32 -8.98
CA TYR A 288 -14.69 -70.48 -8.09
C TYR A 288 -14.19 -69.99 -6.72
N PRO A 289 -14.74 -70.46 -5.57
CA PRO A 289 -14.17 -70.17 -4.26
C PRO A 289 -13.01 -71.12 -3.95
N VAL A 290 -11.77 -70.62 -3.94
CA VAL A 290 -10.62 -71.39 -3.46
C VAL A 290 -10.66 -71.45 -1.92
N ARG A 291 -11.14 -72.59 -1.38
CA ARG A 291 -10.91 -72.97 0.02
C ARG A 291 -9.44 -73.34 0.19
N ARG A 292 -8.72 -72.63 1.05
CA ARG A 292 -7.41 -73.09 1.54
C ARG A 292 -7.64 -74.20 2.57
N THR A 293 -7.36 -75.44 2.19
CA THR A 293 -7.10 -76.53 3.13
C THR A 293 -5.60 -76.58 3.41
N ARG A 294 -5.21 -76.47 4.69
CA ARG A 294 -3.85 -76.79 5.13
C ARG A 294 -3.59 -78.29 4.90
N THR A 295 -2.49 -78.62 4.25
CA THR A 295 -1.93 -79.98 4.21
C THR A 295 -0.72 -80.10 5.13
N PRO A 296 -0.45 -81.30 5.68
CA PRO A 296 0.49 -81.50 6.76
C PRO A 296 1.92 -81.70 6.23
N ASP A 297 2.57 -80.61 5.86
CA ASP A 297 4.03 -80.52 5.71
C ASP A 297 4.62 -79.42 6.64
N GLU A 298 3.87 -79.00 7.66
CA GLU A 298 4.24 -77.95 8.63
C GLU A 298 5.26 -78.40 9.72
N ILE A 299 6.09 -79.45 9.53
CA ILE A 299 6.93 -79.98 10.63
C ILE A 299 8.44 -80.13 10.35
N VAL A 300 8.95 -80.05 9.12
CA VAL A 300 10.41 -80.27 8.90
C VAL A 300 11.03 -79.28 7.93
N GLU A 301 11.39 -78.10 8.42
CA GLU A 301 12.67 -77.41 8.12
C GLU A 301 12.72 -76.08 8.89
N ARG A 302 13.03 -76.21 10.18
CA ARG A 302 13.40 -75.07 11.01
C ARG A 302 14.89 -75.16 11.32
N GLU A 303 15.71 -75.26 10.27
CA GLU A 303 17.15 -75.02 10.37
C GLU A 303 17.75 -74.88 8.96
N ARG A 304 18.32 -73.70 8.70
CA ARG A 304 19.31 -73.38 7.66
C ARG A 304 18.83 -72.80 6.33
N LEU A 305 18.36 -71.55 6.37
CA LEU A 305 18.71 -70.55 5.36
C LEU A 305 19.38 -69.37 6.06
N MET A 306 20.71 -69.45 6.20
CA MET A 306 21.52 -68.25 6.37
C MET A 306 21.39 -67.51 5.04
N ILE A 307 20.65 -66.40 5.02
CA ILE A 307 20.71 -65.45 3.91
C ILE A 307 22.17 -64.95 3.89
N PRO A 308 22.93 -65.14 2.80
CA PRO A 308 24.29 -64.61 2.71
C PRO A 308 24.23 -63.10 2.92
N ASP A 309 24.99 -62.58 3.88
CA ASP A 309 25.16 -61.14 4.03
C ASP A 309 25.95 -60.61 2.81
N LEU A 310 25.23 -59.92 1.93
CA LEU A 310 25.77 -59.34 0.71
C LEU A 310 26.40 -57.95 0.98
N CYS A 311 26.33 -57.46 2.22
CA CYS A 311 26.93 -56.23 2.70
C CYS A 311 27.75 -56.47 3.99
N PRO A 312 28.80 -57.32 3.96
CA PRO A 312 29.50 -57.79 5.16
C PRO A 312 30.21 -56.72 6.01
N ASN A 313 30.29 -55.48 5.51
CA ASN A 313 30.87 -54.33 6.22
C ASN A 313 29.83 -53.29 6.66
N ASP A 314 28.54 -53.51 6.38
CA ASP A 314 27.44 -52.62 6.79
C ASP A 314 26.58 -53.31 7.86
N PRO A 315 26.71 -52.93 9.14
CA PRO A 315 25.97 -53.56 10.22
C PRO A 315 24.46 -53.25 10.19
N LEU A 316 24.00 -52.29 9.37
CA LEU A 316 22.59 -51.88 9.28
C LEU A 316 21.87 -52.47 8.06
N LYS A 317 22.59 -53.13 7.14
CA LYS A 317 22.03 -53.61 5.86
C LYS A 317 22.64 -54.96 5.48
N THR A 318 21.82 -55.96 5.19
CA THR A 318 22.30 -57.31 4.77
C THR A 318 22.21 -57.56 3.26
N GLU A 319 21.52 -56.67 2.53
CA GLU A 319 21.39 -56.69 1.07
C GLU A 319 21.69 -55.29 0.50
N PRO A 320 22.41 -55.15 -0.62
CA PRO A 320 22.84 -53.85 -1.14
C PRO A 320 21.71 -52.87 -1.47
N GLY A 321 20.48 -53.32 -1.73
CA GLY A 321 19.41 -52.42 -2.18
C GLY A 321 19.77 -51.67 -3.47
N VAL A 322 19.16 -50.50 -3.68
CA VAL A 322 19.35 -49.69 -4.90
C VAL A 322 20.53 -48.72 -4.72
N CYS A 323 20.69 -48.17 -3.51
CA CYS A 323 21.78 -47.25 -3.14
C CYS A 323 23.09 -47.96 -2.74
N GLY A 324 23.14 -49.30 -2.79
CA GLY A 324 24.32 -50.09 -2.39
C GLY A 324 24.46 -50.28 -0.87
N CYS A 325 25.56 -50.91 -0.46
CA CYS A 325 25.89 -51.10 0.96
C CYS A 325 26.44 -49.80 1.57
N GLY A 326 26.06 -49.49 2.81
CA GLY A 326 26.53 -48.32 3.58
C GLY A 326 25.64 -47.07 3.44
N VAL A 327 24.68 -47.09 2.53
CA VAL A 327 23.72 -46.01 2.30
C VAL A 327 22.31 -46.57 2.45
N VAL A 328 21.50 -45.93 3.29
CA VAL A 328 20.09 -46.31 3.47
C VAL A 328 19.33 -46.01 2.19
N ASP A 329 18.47 -46.93 1.76
CA ASP A 329 17.50 -46.67 0.69
C ASP A 329 16.35 -45.84 1.28
N ALA A 330 16.65 -44.57 1.57
CA ALA A 330 15.69 -43.58 2.01
C ALA A 330 15.24 -42.74 0.81
N ASP A 331 14.00 -42.28 0.91
CA ASP A 331 13.36 -41.31 0.03
C ASP A 331 12.78 -40.27 0.99
N THR A 332 13.56 -39.20 1.21
CA THR A 332 13.34 -38.24 2.29
C THR A 332 12.11 -37.38 2.04
N ASP A 333 11.83 -37.04 0.78
CA ASP A 333 10.70 -36.22 0.35
C ASP A 333 9.53 -37.01 -0.25
N GLN A 334 9.70 -38.32 -0.42
CA GLN A 334 8.67 -39.29 -0.83
C GLN A 334 8.19 -39.08 -2.27
N ASP A 335 9.08 -38.65 -3.16
CA ASP A 335 8.79 -38.41 -4.57
C ASP A 335 8.89 -39.68 -5.44
N GLY A 336 9.43 -40.76 -4.87
CA GLY A 336 9.64 -42.05 -5.52
C GLY A 336 11.06 -42.28 -6.01
N THR A 337 11.93 -41.28 -5.93
CA THR A 337 13.37 -41.35 -6.19
C THR A 337 14.11 -41.46 -4.87
N LEU A 338 15.02 -42.44 -4.76
CA LEU A 338 15.80 -42.58 -3.54
C LEU A 338 16.84 -41.47 -3.45
N ASP A 339 17.12 -40.98 -2.25
CA ASP A 339 18.06 -39.87 -1.96
C ASP A 339 19.44 -40.04 -2.66
N CYS A 340 19.88 -41.28 -2.87
CA CYS A 340 21.16 -41.57 -3.52
C CYS A 340 21.17 -41.36 -5.05
N ASN A 341 19.99 -41.35 -5.68
CA ASN A 341 19.75 -41.12 -7.09
C ASN A 341 18.98 -39.83 -7.34
N ASP A 342 18.71 -39.07 -6.28
CA ASP A 342 18.03 -37.80 -6.33
C ASP A 342 19.04 -36.65 -6.23
N SER A 343 19.04 -35.77 -7.22
CA SER A 343 19.87 -34.56 -7.21
C SER A 343 19.25 -33.44 -6.35
N CYS A 344 18.02 -33.62 -5.90
CA CYS A 344 17.24 -32.78 -5.00
C CYS A 344 16.52 -33.61 -3.91
N PRO A 345 17.23 -34.30 -2.99
CA PRO A 345 16.66 -35.29 -2.04
C PRO A 345 15.63 -34.77 -1.02
N SER A 346 15.25 -33.50 -1.08
CA SER A 346 14.33 -32.85 -0.15
C SER A 346 13.22 -32.08 -0.86
N ASP A 347 13.18 -32.11 -2.18
CA ASP A 347 12.16 -31.46 -3.02
C ASP A 347 11.29 -32.49 -3.74
N ALA A 348 10.13 -32.79 -3.15
CA ALA A 348 9.21 -33.79 -3.68
C ALA A 348 8.64 -33.51 -5.09
N LEU A 349 8.90 -32.33 -5.66
CA LEU A 349 8.43 -31.93 -6.98
C LEU A 349 9.52 -31.98 -8.04
N LYS A 350 10.79 -32.16 -7.66
CA LYS A 350 11.92 -32.19 -8.58
C LYS A 350 12.96 -33.20 -8.14
N THR A 351 13.33 -34.11 -9.04
CA THR A 351 14.48 -35.01 -8.86
C THR A 351 15.79 -34.42 -9.37
N GLU A 352 15.72 -33.30 -10.09
CA GLU A 352 16.85 -32.61 -10.73
C GLU A 352 16.73 -31.09 -10.49
N PRO A 353 17.84 -30.37 -10.21
CA PRO A 353 17.78 -28.96 -9.79
C PRO A 353 17.16 -28.00 -10.81
N GLY A 354 17.21 -28.30 -12.11
CA GLY A 354 16.65 -27.38 -13.11
C GLY A 354 17.35 -26.01 -13.14
N ILE A 355 16.61 -24.96 -13.50
CA ILE A 355 17.14 -23.60 -13.73
C ILE A 355 17.24 -22.82 -12.41
N CYS A 356 16.25 -22.97 -11.54
CA CYS A 356 16.13 -22.31 -10.25
C CYS A 356 16.73 -23.13 -9.09
N GLY A 357 17.28 -24.30 -9.37
CA GLY A 357 17.73 -25.23 -8.34
C GLY A 357 16.59 -26.03 -7.69
N CYS A 358 16.93 -26.76 -6.64
CA CYS A 358 15.96 -27.52 -5.85
C CYS A 358 15.15 -26.61 -4.93
N GLY A 359 13.87 -26.93 -4.71
CA GLY A 359 12.95 -26.25 -3.80
C GLY A 359 12.27 -25.00 -4.38
N VAL A 360 12.62 -24.60 -5.60
CA VAL A 360 12.07 -23.42 -6.28
C VAL A 360 11.60 -23.82 -7.67
N SER A 361 10.34 -23.54 -8.02
CA SER A 361 9.75 -23.93 -9.30
C SER A 361 10.39 -23.21 -10.49
N ASP A 362 10.72 -23.94 -11.56
CA ASP A 362 11.26 -23.38 -12.81
C ASP A 362 10.19 -22.80 -13.74
N VAL A 363 8.91 -22.96 -13.40
CA VAL A 363 7.77 -22.57 -14.26
C VAL A 363 7.01 -21.37 -13.71
N VAL A 364 7.43 -20.84 -12.55
CA VAL A 364 6.87 -19.61 -12.01
C VAL A 364 7.57 -18.46 -12.72
N ASP A 365 6.77 -17.74 -13.50
CA ASP A 365 7.14 -16.58 -14.31
C ASP A 365 5.95 -15.61 -14.15
N THR A 366 6.12 -14.61 -13.31
CA THR A 366 5.05 -13.75 -12.82
C THR A 366 4.56 -12.78 -13.90
N ASP A 367 5.46 -12.29 -14.77
CA ASP A 367 5.14 -11.34 -15.83
C ASP A 367 5.09 -11.96 -17.24
N LEU A 368 5.42 -13.25 -17.36
CA LEU A 368 5.34 -14.07 -18.55
C LEU A 368 6.31 -13.64 -19.66
N ASP A 369 7.48 -13.14 -19.29
CA ASP A 369 8.52 -12.72 -20.23
C ASP A 369 9.40 -13.88 -20.75
N GLY A 370 9.24 -15.06 -20.14
CA GLY A 370 9.97 -16.28 -20.46
C GLY A 370 11.17 -16.54 -19.55
N THR A 371 11.46 -15.65 -18.60
CA THR A 371 12.47 -15.79 -17.57
C THR A 371 11.78 -16.19 -16.26
N PRO A 372 12.13 -17.32 -15.65
CA PRO A 372 11.52 -17.70 -14.38
C PRO A 372 11.93 -16.73 -13.27
N ASP A 373 11.01 -16.47 -12.33
CA ASP A 373 11.14 -15.48 -11.24
C ASP A 373 12.46 -15.62 -10.45
N CYS A 374 13.00 -16.83 -10.35
CA CYS A 374 14.26 -17.09 -9.64
C CYS A 374 15.49 -16.44 -10.28
N ASN A 375 15.43 -16.19 -11.59
CA ASN A 375 16.48 -15.62 -12.42
C ASN A 375 16.07 -14.27 -13.01
N ASP A 376 14.92 -13.75 -12.57
CA ASP A 376 14.43 -12.44 -12.98
C ASP A 376 14.56 -11.46 -11.81
N SER A 377 15.43 -10.46 -12.00
CA SER A 377 15.64 -9.39 -11.04
C SER A 377 14.47 -8.38 -11.04
N CYS A 378 13.55 -8.50 -11.99
CA CYS A 378 12.42 -7.64 -12.28
C CYS A 378 11.12 -8.43 -12.54
N THR A 379 10.78 -9.37 -11.65
CA THR A 379 9.68 -10.34 -11.75
C THR A 379 8.26 -9.83 -12.10
N ALA A 380 8.05 -8.52 -12.27
CA ALA A 380 6.76 -7.93 -12.65
C ALA A 380 6.85 -7.06 -13.92
N ASP A 381 8.03 -6.94 -14.56
CA ASP A 381 8.27 -6.14 -15.74
C ASP A 381 8.69 -7.00 -16.94
N ALA A 382 7.69 -7.39 -17.73
CA ALA A 382 7.91 -8.30 -18.87
C ALA A 382 8.80 -7.75 -20.01
N LEU A 383 9.26 -6.50 -19.91
CA LEU A 383 10.17 -5.90 -20.88
C LEU A 383 11.62 -5.90 -20.38
N LYS A 384 11.87 -6.23 -19.12
CA LYS A 384 13.19 -6.22 -18.50
C LYS A 384 13.34 -7.35 -17.50
N THR A 385 14.36 -8.18 -17.69
CA THR A 385 14.79 -9.17 -16.70
C THR A 385 15.77 -8.60 -15.65
N GLU A 386 16.27 -7.38 -15.89
CA GLU A 386 17.27 -6.71 -15.06
C GLU A 386 16.89 -5.22 -14.86
N PRO A 387 17.05 -4.63 -13.66
CA PRO A 387 16.52 -3.30 -13.34
C PRO A 387 17.08 -2.17 -14.21
N GLY A 388 18.25 -2.33 -14.83
CA GLY A 388 18.85 -1.22 -15.58
C GLY A 388 19.14 0.00 -14.69
N VAL A 389 19.11 1.21 -15.27
CA VAL A 389 19.43 2.46 -14.56
C VAL A 389 18.18 3.08 -13.95
N CYS A 390 17.06 3.01 -14.65
CA CYS A 390 15.75 3.51 -14.22
C CYS A 390 14.99 2.54 -13.31
N GLY A 391 15.54 1.35 -13.03
CA GLY A 391 14.86 0.30 -12.28
C GLY A 391 13.89 -0.53 -13.15
N CYS A 392 13.20 -1.46 -12.49
CA CYS A 392 12.14 -2.25 -13.11
C CYS A 392 10.87 -1.41 -13.32
N GLY A 393 10.12 -1.70 -14.37
CA GLY A 393 8.86 -1.07 -14.73
C GLY A 393 8.97 0.26 -15.46
N VAL A 394 10.20 0.77 -15.65
CA VAL A 394 10.47 2.04 -16.34
C VAL A 394 11.54 1.81 -17.40
N ALA A 395 11.23 2.09 -18.66
CA ALA A 395 12.20 1.94 -19.75
C ALA A 395 13.44 2.82 -19.54
N ASP A 396 14.63 2.29 -19.83
CA ASP A 396 15.87 3.09 -19.95
C ASP A 396 15.87 3.80 -21.31
N ALA A 397 14.86 4.63 -21.55
CA ALA A 397 14.72 5.44 -22.75
C ALA A 397 15.37 6.81 -22.52
N ASP A 398 15.87 7.38 -23.61
CA ASP A 398 16.38 8.75 -23.72
C ASP A 398 15.67 9.33 -24.95
N THR A 399 14.58 10.04 -24.70
CA THR A 399 13.60 10.45 -25.71
C THR A 399 14.18 11.54 -26.63
N ASP A 400 15.02 12.44 -26.11
CA ASP A 400 15.62 13.55 -26.85
C ASP A 400 17.10 13.36 -27.20
N GLN A 401 17.71 12.27 -26.73
CA GLN A 401 19.07 11.83 -27.04
C GLN A 401 20.15 12.78 -26.53
N ASP A 402 19.91 13.39 -25.37
CA ASP A 402 20.87 14.28 -24.71
C ASP A 402 21.92 13.53 -23.87
N GLY A 403 21.71 12.21 -23.70
CA GLY A 403 22.54 11.32 -22.92
C GLY A 403 22.03 11.07 -21.49
N THR A 404 20.94 11.73 -21.09
CA THR A 404 20.25 11.55 -19.82
C THR A 404 18.98 10.75 -20.06
N LEU A 405 18.85 9.62 -19.36
CA LEU A 405 17.63 8.82 -19.46
C LEU A 405 16.42 9.60 -18.94
N ASP A 406 15.25 9.40 -19.54
CA ASP A 406 13.99 10.08 -19.23
C ASP A 406 13.65 10.04 -17.72
N CYS A 407 14.01 8.95 -17.03
CA CYS A 407 13.77 8.79 -15.59
C CYS A 407 14.64 9.68 -14.70
N ASN A 408 15.80 10.10 -15.21
CA ASN A 408 16.77 10.98 -14.56
C ASN A 408 16.76 12.38 -15.16
N ASP A 409 15.95 12.61 -16.19
CA ASP A 409 15.83 13.87 -16.88
C ASP A 409 14.58 14.62 -16.39
N SER A 410 14.77 15.86 -15.91
CA SER A 410 13.66 16.72 -15.52
C SER A 410 13.05 17.49 -16.70
N CYS A 411 13.65 17.36 -17.89
CA CYS A 411 13.16 17.84 -19.17
C CYS A 411 13.34 16.79 -20.29
N PRO A 412 12.63 15.63 -20.24
CA PRO A 412 12.86 14.47 -21.13
C PRO A 412 12.63 14.68 -22.65
N SER A 413 12.40 15.90 -23.09
CA SER A 413 12.12 16.24 -24.50
C SER A 413 12.92 17.45 -24.98
N ASP A 414 13.80 17.99 -24.13
CA ASP A 414 14.66 19.13 -24.42
C ASP A 414 16.13 18.72 -24.40
N ALA A 415 16.66 18.38 -25.59
CA ALA A 415 18.03 17.90 -25.74
C ALA A 415 19.14 18.89 -25.33
N LEU A 416 18.79 20.13 -24.96
CA LEU A 416 19.73 21.14 -24.50
C LEU A 416 19.70 21.33 -22.97
N LYS A 417 18.73 20.75 -22.27
CA LYS A 417 18.53 20.94 -20.84
C LYS A 417 18.08 19.64 -20.18
N THR A 418 18.84 19.18 -19.18
CA THR A 418 18.44 18.08 -18.29
C THR A 418 17.63 18.55 -17.06
N ALA A 419 17.52 19.86 -16.89
CA ALA A 419 16.83 20.50 -15.77
C ALA A 419 16.04 21.74 -16.26
N PRO A 420 14.83 22.00 -15.73
CA PRO A 420 13.98 23.09 -16.21
C PRO A 420 14.61 24.47 -16.08
N GLY A 421 15.51 24.69 -15.13
CA GLY A 421 16.04 26.02 -14.88
C GLY A 421 14.95 27.03 -14.47
N ILE A 422 15.14 28.30 -14.78
CA ILE A 422 14.21 29.39 -14.38
C ILE A 422 13.13 29.58 -15.46
N CYS A 423 13.50 29.45 -16.73
CA CYS A 423 12.61 29.58 -17.88
C CYS A 423 11.82 28.31 -18.21
N GLY A 424 12.06 27.21 -17.50
CA GLY A 424 11.45 25.90 -17.77
C GLY A 424 12.15 25.14 -18.91
N CYS A 425 11.59 23.97 -19.25
CA CYS A 425 12.08 23.16 -20.37
C CYS A 425 11.70 23.78 -21.72
N GLY A 426 12.53 23.60 -22.74
CA GLY A 426 12.35 24.09 -24.11
C GLY A 426 12.71 25.57 -24.31
N VAL A 427 13.08 26.27 -23.23
CA VAL A 427 13.48 27.68 -23.26
C VAL A 427 14.83 27.84 -22.58
N ALA A 428 15.79 28.43 -23.29
CA ALA A 428 17.12 28.70 -22.75
C ALA A 428 17.04 29.71 -21.61
N ASP A 429 17.79 29.47 -20.53
CA ASP A 429 18.04 30.46 -19.48
C ASP A 429 19.11 31.46 -19.94
N ALA A 430 18.84 32.13 -21.06
CA ALA A 430 19.70 33.15 -21.63
C ALA A 430 19.33 34.54 -21.08
N ASP A 431 20.34 35.39 -20.95
CA ASP A 431 20.23 36.81 -20.64
C ASP A 431 21.00 37.54 -21.75
N THR A 432 20.27 37.99 -22.77
CA THR A 432 20.84 38.45 -24.04
C THR A 432 21.57 39.79 -23.88
N ASP A 433 21.12 40.68 -22.98
CA ASP A 433 21.71 41.99 -22.76
C ASP A 433 22.50 42.13 -21.45
N GLN A 434 22.51 41.08 -20.62
CA GLN A 434 23.30 40.95 -19.41
C GLN A 434 22.90 41.92 -18.30
N ASP A 435 21.61 42.23 -18.21
CA ASP A 435 21.06 43.08 -17.16
C ASP A 435 20.75 42.32 -15.85
N GLY A 436 20.85 41.00 -15.90
CA GLY A 436 20.58 40.07 -14.80
C GLY A 436 19.18 39.45 -14.85
N THR A 437 18.33 39.83 -15.81
CA THR A 437 17.01 39.28 -16.05
C THR A 437 17.05 38.37 -17.26
N LEU A 438 16.63 37.11 -17.08
CA LEU A 438 16.59 36.18 -18.21
C LEU A 438 15.56 36.61 -19.25
N ASP A 439 15.85 36.34 -20.52
CA ASP A 439 15.03 36.70 -21.69
C ASP A 439 13.56 36.26 -21.54
N CYS A 440 13.29 35.15 -20.85
CA CYS A 440 11.94 34.63 -20.63
C CYS A 440 11.11 35.45 -19.62
N ASN A 441 11.79 36.16 -18.72
CA ASN A 441 11.21 37.03 -17.70
C ASN A 441 11.42 38.51 -18.03
N ASP A 442 12.10 38.81 -19.13
CA ASP A 442 12.39 40.15 -19.58
C ASP A 442 11.43 40.56 -20.70
N SER A 443 10.72 41.67 -20.49
CA SER A 443 9.85 42.24 -21.53
C SER A 443 10.60 43.14 -22.51
N CYS A 444 11.89 43.39 -22.26
CA CYS A 444 12.83 44.08 -23.12
C CYS A 444 14.20 43.35 -23.20
N PRO A 445 14.28 42.11 -23.75
CA PRO A 445 15.48 41.23 -23.71
C PRO A 445 16.75 41.74 -24.43
N ARG A 446 16.78 43.00 -24.86
CA ARG A 446 17.90 43.63 -25.58
C ARG A 446 18.23 45.02 -25.04
N ASP A 447 17.56 45.46 -23.98
CA ASP A 447 17.76 46.74 -23.34
C ASP A 447 18.25 46.57 -21.90
N ALA A 448 19.57 46.58 -21.72
CA ALA A 448 20.19 46.34 -20.41
C ALA A 448 19.87 47.37 -19.32
N LEU A 449 19.13 48.43 -19.64
CA LEU A 449 18.69 49.45 -18.68
C LEU A 449 17.23 49.27 -18.27
N LYS A 450 16.49 48.36 -18.91
CA LYS A 450 15.06 48.16 -18.68
C LYS A 450 14.67 46.70 -18.83
N THR A 451 14.01 46.18 -17.80
CA THR A 451 13.35 44.86 -17.85
C THR A 451 11.88 44.92 -18.27
N ALA A 452 11.33 46.13 -18.39
CA ALA A 452 9.95 46.40 -18.78
C ALA A 452 9.88 47.58 -19.76
N PRO A 453 8.99 47.56 -20.76
CA PRO A 453 8.95 48.59 -21.79
C PRO A 453 8.64 49.99 -21.26
N GLY A 454 7.95 50.11 -20.13
CA GLY A 454 7.51 51.42 -19.64
C GLY A 454 6.53 52.10 -20.62
N ILE A 455 6.51 53.43 -20.62
CA ILE A 455 5.61 54.24 -21.46
C ILE A 455 6.26 54.51 -22.83
N CYS A 456 7.57 54.75 -22.84
CA CYS A 456 8.35 55.03 -24.04
C CYS A 456 8.77 53.77 -24.82
N GLY A 457 8.51 52.57 -24.27
CA GLY A 457 8.98 51.31 -24.83
C GLY A 457 10.42 50.96 -24.44
N CYS A 458 10.89 49.82 -24.95
CA CYS A 458 12.27 49.37 -24.78
C CYS A 458 13.24 50.25 -25.60
N GLY A 459 14.42 50.51 -25.08
CA GLY A 459 15.52 51.26 -25.72
C GLY A 459 15.41 52.79 -25.60
N VAL A 460 14.37 53.31 -24.95
CA VAL A 460 14.13 54.76 -24.80
C VAL A 460 13.81 55.09 -23.34
N SER A 461 14.55 55.99 -22.69
CA SER A 461 14.33 56.30 -21.26
C SER A 461 12.94 56.88 -20.97
N ASP A 462 12.31 56.46 -19.86
CA ASP A 462 11.09 57.08 -19.32
C ASP A 462 11.41 58.27 -18.39
N VAL A 463 12.44 59.05 -18.74
CA VAL A 463 12.82 60.24 -17.98
C VAL A 463 11.95 61.40 -18.45
N ASP A 464 11.55 62.23 -17.50
CA ASP A 464 10.94 63.54 -17.70
C ASP A 464 11.96 64.56 -17.19
N THR A 465 12.65 65.22 -18.12
CA THR A 465 13.83 66.05 -17.83
C THR A 465 13.45 67.37 -17.14
N ASP A 466 12.28 67.94 -17.43
CA ASP A 466 11.83 69.22 -16.88
C ASP A 466 10.71 69.13 -15.83
N LEU A 467 10.20 67.91 -15.60
CA LEU A 467 9.24 67.55 -14.56
C LEU A 467 7.85 68.16 -14.77
N ASP A 468 7.45 68.34 -16.02
CA ASP A 468 6.12 68.86 -16.40
C ASP A 468 5.01 67.79 -16.38
N GLY A 469 5.41 66.52 -16.27
CA GLY A 469 4.54 65.34 -16.27
C GLY A 469 4.50 64.59 -17.61
N THR A 470 5.16 65.10 -18.64
CA THR A 470 5.29 64.47 -19.96
C THR A 470 6.70 63.92 -20.12
N LEU A 471 6.81 62.62 -20.39
CA LEU A 471 8.12 62.00 -20.60
C LEU A 471 8.78 62.54 -21.86
N ASP A 472 10.11 62.66 -21.86
CA ASP A 472 10.91 63.20 -22.97
C ASP A 472 10.60 62.56 -24.33
N CYS A 473 10.22 61.28 -24.34
CA CYS A 473 9.89 60.55 -25.58
C CYS A 473 8.54 60.98 -26.21
N ASN A 474 7.65 61.55 -25.39
CA ASN A 474 6.34 62.07 -25.77
C ASN A 474 6.29 63.59 -25.71
N ASP A 475 7.40 64.24 -25.35
CA ASP A 475 7.53 65.68 -25.26
C ASP A 475 8.27 66.23 -26.49
N SER A 476 7.64 67.19 -27.16
CA SER A 476 8.29 67.89 -28.28
C SER A 476 9.15 69.07 -27.83
N CYS A 477 9.10 69.40 -26.54
CA CYS A 477 9.91 70.38 -25.82
C CYS A 477 10.43 69.81 -24.48
N PRO A 478 11.29 68.76 -24.46
CA PRO A 478 11.68 68.01 -23.25
C PRO A 478 12.44 68.78 -22.14
N SER A 479 12.59 70.10 -22.27
CA SER A 479 13.33 70.94 -21.32
C SER A 479 12.56 72.21 -20.94
N ASP A 480 11.32 72.35 -21.38
CA ASP A 480 10.44 73.47 -21.10
C ASP A 480 9.19 73.01 -20.33
N ALA A 481 9.25 73.12 -19.00
CA ALA A 481 8.19 72.63 -18.12
C ALA A 481 6.82 73.34 -18.25
N LEU A 482 6.71 74.36 -19.11
CA LEU A 482 5.46 75.05 -19.39
C LEU A 482 4.83 74.63 -20.72
N LYS A 483 5.52 73.82 -21.53
CA LYS A 483 5.09 73.42 -22.86
C LYS A 483 5.51 72.00 -23.21
N THR A 484 4.54 71.20 -23.62
CA THR A 484 4.77 69.86 -24.20
C THR A 484 4.84 69.86 -25.73
N ALA A 485 4.55 71.01 -26.36
CA ALA A 485 4.57 71.21 -27.80
C ALA A 485 5.19 72.59 -28.13
N PRO A 486 5.96 72.72 -29.22
CA PRO A 486 6.68 73.96 -29.53
C PRO A 486 5.77 75.15 -29.81
N GLY A 487 4.51 74.95 -30.20
CA GLY A 487 3.63 76.06 -30.58
C GLY A 487 4.20 76.86 -31.76
N ILE A 488 3.90 78.16 -31.83
CA ILE A 488 4.37 79.06 -32.88
C ILE A 488 5.71 79.68 -32.48
N CYS A 489 5.87 80.03 -31.21
CA CYS A 489 7.07 80.65 -30.67
C CYS A 489 8.22 79.65 -30.40
N GLY A 490 8.00 78.36 -30.58
CA GLY A 490 8.95 77.31 -30.23
C GLY A 490 8.95 76.99 -28.73
N CYS A 491 9.86 76.11 -28.33
CA CYS A 491 10.10 75.76 -26.93
C CYS A 491 10.86 76.90 -26.20
N GLY A 492 10.57 77.12 -24.93
CA GLY A 492 11.22 78.08 -24.04
C GLY A 492 10.67 79.51 -24.10
N VAL A 493 9.69 79.78 -24.98
CA VAL A 493 9.06 81.11 -25.15
C VAL A 493 7.55 80.93 -25.16
N ALA A 494 6.83 81.55 -24.22
CA ALA A 494 5.36 81.40 -24.13
C ALA A 494 4.64 81.93 -25.39
N ASP A 495 3.60 81.21 -25.86
CA ASP A 495 2.69 81.69 -26.92
C ASP A 495 1.65 82.64 -26.30
N VAL A 496 2.10 83.84 -25.93
CA VAL A 496 1.25 84.91 -25.38
C VAL A 496 1.10 86.01 -26.42
N ASP A 497 -0.10 86.58 -26.46
CA ASP A 497 -0.44 87.81 -27.17
C ASP A 497 -0.81 88.82 -26.08
N THR A 498 0.11 89.75 -25.79
CA THR A 498 0.03 90.63 -24.63
C THR A 498 -0.98 91.77 -24.82
N ASP A 499 -1.22 92.24 -26.04
CA ASP A 499 -2.13 93.35 -26.35
C ASP A 499 -3.45 92.93 -27.00
N GLY A 500 -3.56 91.68 -27.44
CA GLY A 500 -4.79 91.06 -27.94
C GLY A 500 -5.06 91.33 -29.43
N ASP A 501 -4.03 91.60 -30.23
CA ASP A 501 -4.14 91.91 -31.65
C ASP A 501 -4.15 90.68 -32.58
N GLU A 502 -4.16 89.48 -32.00
CA GLU A 502 -4.06 88.16 -32.64
C GLU A 502 -2.65 87.76 -33.11
N THR A 503 -1.62 88.58 -32.84
CA THR A 503 -0.20 88.30 -33.13
C THR A 503 0.53 87.96 -31.84
N LEU A 504 1.24 86.82 -31.83
CA LEU A 504 1.98 86.41 -30.63
C LEU A 504 3.24 87.27 -30.44
N ASP A 505 3.56 87.58 -29.18
CA ASP A 505 4.68 88.44 -28.76
C ASP A 505 6.04 88.06 -29.41
N CYS A 506 6.24 86.78 -29.73
CA CYS A 506 7.48 86.28 -30.31
C CYS A 506 7.65 86.58 -31.81
N ILE A 507 6.56 86.85 -32.50
CA ILE A 507 6.51 87.23 -33.92
C ILE A 507 6.01 88.67 -34.11
N ASP A 508 5.61 89.33 -33.03
CA ASP A 508 5.25 90.73 -33.00
C ASP A 508 6.48 91.61 -32.69
N LEU A 509 6.72 92.60 -33.55
CA LEU A 509 7.79 93.58 -33.31
C LEU A 509 7.33 94.73 -32.41
N CYS A 510 6.03 94.80 -32.10
CA CYS A 510 5.37 95.77 -31.24
C CYS A 510 4.42 95.11 -30.20
N PRO A 511 4.91 94.21 -29.30
CA PRO A 511 4.09 93.29 -28.46
C PRO A 511 3.15 93.91 -27.41
N THR A 512 2.92 95.22 -27.44
CA THR A 512 2.10 95.95 -26.45
C THR A 512 1.21 97.02 -27.10
N ASP A 513 1.22 97.12 -28.43
CA ASP A 513 0.42 98.07 -29.22
C ASP A 513 -0.61 97.30 -30.07
N PRO A 514 -1.89 97.24 -29.65
CA PRO A 514 -2.90 96.40 -30.28
C PRO A 514 -3.29 96.84 -31.70
N ASP A 515 -2.75 97.95 -32.18
CA ASP A 515 -3.01 98.49 -33.52
C ASP A 515 -1.87 98.20 -34.51
N LYS A 516 -0.73 97.59 -34.10
CA LYS A 516 0.45 97.41 -34.96
C LYS A 516 1.30 96.17 -34.62
N ILE A 517 1.67 95.43 -35.66
CA ILE A 517 2.59 94.28 -35.58
C ILE A 517 4.04 94.56 -36.02
N GLU A 518 4.28 95.69 -36.71
CA GLU A 518 5.62 96.12 -37.17
C GLU A 518 5.87 97.59 -36.80
N PRO A 519 7.12 97.98 -36.44
CA PRO A 519 7.42 99.35 -36.08
C PRO A 519 7.36 100.23 -37.34
N GLY A 520 6.46 101.21 -37.34
CA GLY A 520 6.42 102.25 -38.39
C GLY A 520 7.54 103.27 -38.25
N GLU A 521 7.49 104.37 -39.02
CA GLU A 521 8.49 105.47 -38.90
C GLU A 521 8.58 106.06 -37.48
N CYS A 522 7.52 105.91 -36.68
CA CYS A 522 7.43 106.38 -35.29
C CYS A 522 7.62 105.28 -34.24
N GLY A 523 8.01 104.06 -34.63
CA GLY A 523 8.09 102.91 -33.73
C GLY A 523 6.73 102.36 -33.28
N CYS A 524 6.74 101.59 -32.20
CA CYS A 524 5.60 100.81 -31.68
C CYS A 524 4.69 101.56 -30.69
N PHE A 525 4.95 102.83 -30.38
CA PHE A 525 4.12 103.54 -29.38
C PHE A 525 4.14 105.02 -29.70
N ASP A 526 3.15 105.52 -30.46
CA ASP A 526 2.83 106.94 -30.38
C ASP A 526 1.43 107.30 -30.91
N LEU A 527 0.66 107.97 -30.05
CA LEU A 527 -0.63 108.61 -30.34
C LEU A 527 -0.44 110.01 -30.97
N LEU A 528 0.81 110.44 -31.22
CA LEU A 528 1.15 111.81 -31.61
C LEU A 528 1.95 111.95 -32.93
N CYS A 529 2.06 110.89 -33.74
CA CYS A 529 2.53 111.03 -35.11
C CYS A 529 1.37 111.37 -36.05
N GLU A 530 1.07 112.68 -36.16
CA GLU A 530 0.31 113.27 -37.28
C GLU A 530 1.12 113.32 -38.58
#